data_AF-A0A5C7BER8-F1
#
_entry.id   AF-A0A5C7BER8-F1
#
_cell.length_a   1.000
_cell.length_b   1.000
_cell.length_c   1.000
_cell.angle_alpha   90.00
_cell.angle_beta   90.00
_cell.angle_gamma   90.00
#
_symmetry.space_group_name_H-M   'P 1'
#
loop_
_entity.id
_entity.type
_entity.pdbx_description
1 polymer ?
#
loop_
_entity_poly.entity_id
_entity_poly.type
_entity_poly.pdbx_seq_one_letter_code
_entity_poly.pdbx_strand_id
1 'polypeptide(L)'
;MYTYYELDPIGFIENLCVNQDKPELQCNGKCYLKSVAQSQNKTQNNPESAIDFEKLLLYVSHAKDYDTSITRLEKEKDPIIYQNNYSFNTSDDCFHPPRI
;
A
#
# COMPACT_ATOMS: atom_id res chain seq x y z
N MET A 1 -5.13 9.72 22.51
CA MET A 1 -6.40 9.54 23.24
C MET A 1 -7.64 9.62 22.36
N TYR A 2 -7.82 10.72 21.62
CA TYR A 2 -8.96 10.88 20.71
C TYR A 2 -9.04 9.78 19.64
N THR A 3 -7.88 9.36 19.12
CA THR A 3 -7.76 8.21 18.20
C THR A 3 -8.31 6.90 18.76
N TYR A 4 -8.13 6.59 20.04
CA TYR A 4 -8.69 5.36 20.64
C TYR A 4 -10.21 5.44 20.73
N TYR A 5 -10.77 6.60 21.09
CA TYR A 5 -12.21 6.84 21.10
C TYR A 5 -12.84 6.70 19.70
N GLU A 6 -12.15 7.13 18.65
CA GLU A 6 -12.64 6.98 17.27
C GLU A 6 -12.57 5.55 16.75
N LEU A 7 -11.54 4.79 17.14
CA LEU A 7 -11.32 3.42 16.66
C LEU A 7 -12.18 2.38 17.39
N ASP A 8 -12.34 2.54 18.71
CA ASP A 8 -13.16 1.66 19.55
C ASP A 8 -13.90 2.47 20.63
N PRO A 9 -15.03 3.11 20.28
CA PRO A 9 -15.79 3.91 21.23
C PRO A 9 -16.38 3.08 22.38
N ILE A 10 -16.67 1.79 22.14
CA ILE A 10 -17.25 0.89 23.15
C ILE A 10 -16.20 0.56 24.21
N GLY A 11 -15.06 -0.01 23.78
CA GLY A 11 -13.95 -0.31 24.68
C GLY A 11 -13.38 0.93 25.35
N PHE A 12 -13.38 2.08 24.66
CA PHE A 12 -13.01 3.35 25.28
C PHE A 12 -13.95 3.71 26.45
N ILE A 13 -15.26 3.64 26.26
CA ILE A 13 -16.24 3.96 27.31
C ILE A 13 -16.14 2.96 28.47
N GLU A 14 -16.06 1.66 28.17
CA GLU A 14 -15.97 0.57 29.15
C GLU A 14 -14.68 0.59 29.99
N ASN A 15 -13.58 1.13 29.47
CA ASN A 15 -12.31 1.12 30.21
C ASN A 15 -11.99 2.47 30.86
N LEU A 16 -12.54 3.58 30.36
CA LEU A 16 -12.06 4.93 30.71
C LEU A 16 -13.15 5.88 31.24
N CYS A 17 -14.44 5.56 31.11
CA CYS A 17 -15.49 6.38 31.74
C CYS A 17 -15.57 6.12 33.25
N VAL A 18 -15.52 7.19 34.04
CA VAL A 18 -15.62 7.14 35.50
C VAL A 18 -17.04 6.95 36.03
N ASN A 19 -18.06 7.15 35.18
CA ASN A 19 -19.48 7.16 35.56
C ASN A 19 -20.28 6.10 34.77
N GLN A 20 -19.79 4.87 34.68
CA GLN A 20 -20.50 3.79 33.97
C GLN A 20 -21.81 3.40 34.68
N ASP A 21 -21.82 3.47 36.01
CA ASP A 21 -23.00 3.14 36.82
C ASP A 21 -24.10 4.22 36.79
N LYS A 22 -23.82 5.38 36.16
CA LYS A 22 -24.70 6.55 36.12
C LYS A 22 -24.88 7.05 34.69
N PRO A 23 -25.62 6.32 33.84
CA PRO A 23 -25.82 6.67 32.43
C PRO A 23 -26.51 8.03 32.25
N GLU A 24 -27.26 8.51 33.24
CA GLU A 24 -27.88 9.85 33.25
C GLU A 24 -26.87 10.99 33.20
N LEU A 25 -25.62 10.77 33.62
CA LEU A 25 -24.54 11.76 33.59
C LEU A 25 -23.84 11.86 32.22
N GLN A 26 -24.23 11.02 31.25
CA GLN A 26 -23.84 11.15 29.84
C GLN A 26 -22.32 11.22 29.60
N CYS A 27 -21.53 10.38 30.30
CA CYS A 27 -20.06 10.36 30.16
C CYS A 27 -19.64 10.19 28.71
N ASN A 28 -20.03 9.09 28.04
CA ASN A 28 -19.81 8.84 26.61
C ASN A 28 -18.38 9.22 26.14
N GLY A 29 -17.35 8.89 26.94
CA GLY A 29 -15.95 9.24 26.70
C GLY A 29 -15.56 10.72 26.96
N LYS A 30 -16.52 11.64 27.08
CA LYS A 30 -16.30 13.09 27.18
C LYS A 30 -15.50 13.51 28.42
N CYS A 31 -15.76 12.87 29.57
CA CYS A 31 -15.09 13.20 30.82
C CYS A 31 -13.58 12.97 30.72
N TYR A 32 -13.19 11.83 30.18
CA TYR A 32 -11.79 11.46 29.99
C TYR A 32 -11.12 12.30 28.89
N LEU A 33 -11.81 12.52 27.76
CA LEU A 33 -11.28 13.39 26.69
C LEU A 33 -11.03 14.83 27.20
N LYS A 34 -11.91 15.35 28.06
CA LYS A 34 -11.74 16.65 28.69
C LYS A 34 -10.54 16.69 29.64
N SER A 35 -10.34 15.66 30.48
CA SER A 35 -9.20 15.63 31.40
C SER A 35 -7.86 15.60 30.65
N VAL A 36 -7.80 14.86 29.53
CA VAL A 36 -6.61 14.81 28.66
C VAL A 36 -6.35 16.16 28.00
N ALA A 37 -7.39 16.82 27.48
CA ALA A 37 -7.24 18.16 26.91
C ALA A 37 -6.75 19.17 27.96
N GLN A 38 -7.18 19.04 29.22
CA GLN A 38 -6.74 19.90 30.31
C GLN A 38 -5.31 19.60 30.78
N SER A 39 -4.87 18.33 30.75
CA SER A 39 -3.51 17.95 31.13
C SER A 39 -2.48 18.39 30.09
N GLN A 40 -2.80 18.36 28.79
CA GLN A 40 -1.91 18.86 27.74
C GLN A 40 -1.63 20.37 27.84
N ASN A 41 -2.56 21.15 28.41
CA ASN A 41 -2.39 22.59 28.63
C ASN A 41 -1.49 22.92 29.82
N LYS A 42 -1.26 21.95 30.72
CA LYS A 42 -0.30 22.08 31.81
C LYS A 42 0.99 21.45 31.35
N THR A 43 2.12 22.12 31.54
CA THR A 43 3.47 21.73 31.10
C THR A 43 4.01 20.50 31.84
N GLN A 44 3.17 19.50 32.08
CA GLN A 44 3.51 18.26 32.71
C GLN A 44 3.72 17.26 31.57
N ASN A 45 4.99 17.01 31.25
CA ASN A 45 5.45 15.91 30.41
C ASN A 45 5.10 14.57 31.07
N ASN A 46 3.80 14.24 31.18
CA ASN A 46 3.37 12.96 31.70
C ASN A 46 3.14 12.02 30.51
N PRO A 47 3.91 10.92 30.38
CA PRO A 47 3.73 9.94 29.31
C PRO A 47 2.41 9.16 29.39
N GLU A 48 1.55 9.40 30.39
CA GLU A 48 0.21 8.81 30.54
C GLU A 48 -0.74 9.04 29.34
N SER A 49 -0.40 9.92 28.40
CA SER A 49 -1.18 10.13 27.17
C SER A 49 -0.86 9.14 26.03
N ALA A 50 0.18 8.30 26.20
CA ALA A 50 0.53 7.27 25.24
C ALA A 50 -0.42 6.08 25.43
N ILE A 51 -1.38 5.94 24.50
CA ILE A 51 -2.08 4.67 24.32
C ILE A 51 -1.00 3.64 24.01
N ASP A 52 -0.99 2.55 24.76
CA ASP A 52 -0.13 1.40 24.48
C ASP A 52 -0.64 0.71 23.21
N PHE A 53 -0.27 1.27 22.06
CA PHE A 53 -0.69 0.81 20.74
C PHE A 53 -0.25 -0.64 20.46
N GLU A 54 0.69 -1.20 21.24
CA GLU A 54 1.01 -2.64 21.16
C GLU A 54 -0.21 -3.52 21.43
N LYS A 55 -1.21 -3.04 22.19
CA LYS A 55 -2.44 -3.79 22.46
C LYS A 55 -3.54 -3.58 21.43
N LEU A 56 -3.37 -2.64 20.49
CA LEU A 56 -4.40 -2.31 19.50
C LEU A 56 -4.19 -3.14 18.23
N LEU A 57 -4.64 -4.39 18.25
CA LEU A 57 -4.60 -5.27 17.07
C LEU A 57 -5.71 -4.85 16.08
N LEU A 58 -5.40 -3.87 15.23
CA LEU A 58 -6.37 -3.29 14.28
C LEU A 58 -6.80 -4.26 13.17
N TYR A 59 -5.86 -5.09 12.70
CA TYR A 59 -6.10 -6.01 11.59
C TYR A 59 -4.98 -7.05 11.51
N VAL A 60 -5.35 -8.31 11.36
CA VAL A 60 -4.44 -9.41 11.01
C VAL A 60 -4.85 -9.92 9.63
N SER A 61 -4.11 -9.55 8.59
CA SER A 61 -4.25 -10.22 7.30
C SER A 61 -3.56 -11.56 7.34
N HIS A 62 -4.26 -12.60 6.91
CA HIS A 62 -3.62 -13.79 6.40
C HIS A 62 -3.00 -13.46 5.04
N ALA A 63 -1.69 -13.71 4.90
CA ALA A 63 -1.06 -13.69 3.58
C ALA A 63 -1.81 -14.70 2.71
N LYS A 64 -2.35 -14.25 1.58
CA LYS A 64 -2.90 -15.17 0.58
C LYS A 64 -1.72 -15.74 -0.18
N ASP A 65 -1.54 -17.04 -0.09
CA ASP A 65 -0.60 -17.74 -0.96
C ASP A 65 -1.12 -17.64 -2.40
N TYR A 66 -0.31 -17.09 -3.29
CA TYR A 66 -0.59 -17.00 -4.71
C TYR A 66 0.36 -17.95 -5.44
N ASP A 67 -0.21 -18.87 -6.21
CA ASP A 67 0.56 -19.77 -7.06
C ASP A 67 1.08 -18.98 -8.28
N THR A 68 2.39 -18.77 -8.34
CA THR A 68 3.09 -18.15 -9.47
C THR A 68 3.64 -19.20 -10.42
N SER A 69 2.88 -20.27 -10.71
CA SER A 69 3.26 -21.23 -11.75
C SER A 69 3.43 -20.51 -13.09
N ILE A 70 4.67 -20.13 -13.43
CA ILE A 70 5.02 -19.55 -14.72
C ILE A 70 5.03 -20.71 -15.70
N THR A 71 3.98 -20.80 -16.52
CA THR A 71 3.97 -21.70 -17.67
C THR A 71 5.08 -21.23 -18.60
N ARG A 72 6.21 -21.94 -18.62
CA ARG A 72 7.28 -21.69 -19.60
C ARG A 72 6.70 -21.98 -20.97
N LEU A 73 6.29 -20.94 -21.68
CA LEU A 73 5.99 -21.03 -23.11
C LEU A 73 7.29 -21.45 -23.79
N GLU A 74 7.38 -22.70 -24.19
CA GLU A 74 8.44 -23.14 -25.08
C GLU A 74 8.30 -22.33 -26.36
N LYS A 75 9.21 -21.38 -26.54
CA LYS A 75 9.29 -20.62 -27.78
C LYS A 75 9.69 -21.63 -28.85
N GLU A 76 8.73 -22.07 -29.67
CA GLU A 76 9.05 -22.85 -30.86
C GLU A 76 10.11 -22.06 -31.63
N LYS A 77 11.26 -22.69 -31.83
CA LYS A 77 12.31 -22.12 -32.64
C LYS A 77 11.87 -22.29 -34.08
N ASP A 78 11.14 -21.31 -34.60
CA ASP A 78 10.92 -21.24 -36.04
C ASP A 78 12.29 -21.25 -36.73
N PRO A 79 12.55 -22.17 -37.67
CA PRO A 79 13.79 -22.14 -38.42
C PRO A 79 13.82 -20.84 -39.23
N ILE A 80 14.83 -20.00 -38.98
CA ILE A 80 15.10 -18.83 -39.82
C ILE A 80 15.60 -19.37 -41.16
N ILE A 81 14.71 -19.43 -42.16
CA ILE A 81 15.06 -19.86 -43.51
C ILE A 81 15.56 -18.64 -44.28
N TYR A 82 16.86 -18.60 -44.59
CA TYR A 82 17.43 -17.58 -45.46
C TYR A 82 17.00 -17.84 -46.91
N GLN A 83 16.28 -16.88 -47.51
CA GLN A 83 15.92 -16.90 -48.93
C GLN A 83 16.73 -15.84 -49.67
N ASN A 84 17.64 -16.28 -50.55
CA ASN A 84 18.37 -15.38 -51.44
C ASN A 84 17.61 -15.24 -52.76
N ASN A 85 16.96 -14.09 -52.95
CA ASN A 85 16.23 -13.76 -54.18
C ASN A 85 17.09 -12.98 -55.19
N TYR A 86 18.42 -12.96 -55.01
CA TYR A 86 19.31 -12.28 -55.93
C TYR A 86 19.22 -12.88 -57.33
N SER A 87 18.93 -12.01 -58.29
CA SER A 87 19.03 -12.31 -59.71
C SER A 87 19.99 -11.32 -60.32
N PHE A 88 21.11 -11.82 -60.86
CA PHE A 88 22.08 -10.98 -61.55
C PHE A 88 21.49 -10.53 -62.89
N ASN A 89 21.36 -9.23 -63.07
CA ASN A 89 20.99 -8.64 -64.36
C ASN A 89 22.24 -8.13 -65.04
N THR A 90 22.56 -8.68 -66.21
CA THR A 90 23.59 -8.13 -67.08
C THR A 90 23.03 -6.86 -67.74
N SER A 91 23.54 -5.70 -67.35
CA SER A 91 23.43 -4.50 -68.16
C SER A 91 24.64 -4.45 -69.11
N ASP A 92 24.40 -4.40 -70.41
CA ASP A 92 25.44 -3.97 -71.35
C ASP A 92 25.68 -2.48 -71.11
N ASP A 93 26.59 -2.18 -70.18
CA ASP A 93 27.05 -0.83 -69.96
C ASP A 93 28.03 -0.49 -71.09
N CYS A 94 27.58 0.31 -72.06
CA CYS A 94 28.47 0.90 -73.05
C CYS A 94 29.30 1.99 -72.37
N PHE A 95 30.31 1.55 -71.62
CA PHE A 95 31.33 2.41 -71.03
C PHE A 95 32.22 2.96 -72.15
N HIS A 96 31.79 4.06 -72.76
CA HIS A 96 32.65 4.85 -73.64
C HIS A 96 33.10 6.13 -72.91
N PRO A 97 34.39 6.46 -73.01
CA PRO A 97 34.96 7.61 -72.31
C PRO A 97 34.27 8.92 -72.72
N PRO A 98 34.20 9.93 -71.83
CA PRO A 98 33.63 11.22 -72.17
C PRO A 98 34.36 11.82 -73.38
N ARG A 99 33.61 12.24 -74.40
CA ARG A 99 34.17 12.97 -75.53
C ARG A 99 34.11 14.45 -75.18
N ILE A 100 35.29 15.05 -75.04
CA ILE A 100 35.50 16.50 -75.00
C ILE A 100 35.05 17.15 -76.31
#